data_AF-A0A2Z4LMN9-F1
#
_entry.id   AF-A0A2Z4LMN9-F1
#
_cell.length_a   1.000
_cell.length_b   1.000
_cell.length_c   1.000
_cell.angle_alpha   90.00
_cell.angle_beta   90.00
_cell.angle_gamma   90.00
#
_symmetry.space_group_name_H-M   'P 1'
#
loop_
_entity.id
_entity.type
_entity.pdbx_description
1 polymer ?
#
loop_
_entity_poly.entity_id
_entity_poly.type
_entity_poly.pdbx_seq_one_letter_code
_entity_poly.pdbx_strand_id
1 'polypeptide(L)'
;MELDSIEKLLEKYFEATTTVAEEKTLQAYFSQESVATHLEQYRPMFNYFSSAKDEKYTRQVPLKPRKNYYKWISVAAVVVLTFGLYFGNEYRERKKAEYAYQETKKAFELLAENFGRGTEKVAHLKEFQIAKQKIYNNN
;
A
#
# COMPACT_ATOMS: atom_id res chain seq x y z
N MET A 1 -33.24 -11.49 -66.07
CA MET A 1 -31.80 -11.24 -66.34
C MET A 1 -30.99 -10.98 -65.08
N GLU A 2 -31.58 -10.65 -63.92
CA GLU A 2 -30.82 -10.45 -62.65
C GLU A 2 -30.69 -11.70 -61.75
N LEU A 3 -31.47 -12.77 -61.98
CA LEU A 3 -31.38 -14.01 -61.18
C LEU A 3 -30.10 -14.80 -61.48
N ASP A 4 -29.75 -14.96 -62.76
CA ASP A 4 -28.50 -15.62 -63.18
C ASP A 4 -27.23 -14.98 -62.57
N SER A 5 -27.24 -13.66 -62.34
CA SER A 5 -26.11 -12.99 -61.71
C SER A 5 -26.00 -13.35 -60.23
N ILE A 6 -27.12 -13.48 -59.50
CA ILE A 6 -27.10 -13.88 -58.09
C ILE A 6 -26.70 -15.34 -57.93
N GLU A 7 -27.16 -16.22 -58.82
CA GLU A 7 -26.79 -17.64 -58.80
C GLU A 7 -25.29 -17.84 -59.01
N LYS A 8 -24.70 -17.17 -60.01
CA LYS A 8 -23.25 -17.19 -60.22
C LYS A 8 -22.48 -16.62 -59.04
N LEU A 9 -23.01 -15.57 -58.40
CA LEU A 9 -22.40 -14.97 -57.24
C LEU A 9 -22.44 -15.90 -56.02
N LEU A 10 -23.52 -16.67 -55.89
CA LEU A 10 -23.70 -17.68 -54.85
C LEU A 10 -22.75 -18.86 -55.04
N GLU A 11 -22.57 -19.33 -56.29
CA GLU A 11 -21.59 -20.36 -56.65
C GLU A 11 -20.17 -19.90 -56.29
N LYS A 12 -19.82 -18.68 -56.69
CA LYS A 12 -18.55 -18.03 -56.33
C LYS A 12 -18.36 -17.91 -54.80
N TYR A 13 -19.45 -17.66 -54.06
CA TYR A 13 -19.43 -17.58 -52.60
C TYR A 13 -19.13 -18.96 -51.98
N PHE A 14 -19.76 -20.03 -52.49
CA PHE A 14 -19.48 -21.40 -52.05
C PHE A 14 -18.07 -21.87 -52.42
N GLU A 15 -17.50 -21.36 -53.51
CA GLU A 15 -16.09 -21.55 -53.87
C GLU A 15 -15.12 -20.67 -53.06
N ALA A 16 -15.63 -19.80 -52.18
CA ALA A 16 -14.85 -18.85 -51.37
C ALA A 16 -13.96 -17.90 -52.20
N THR A 17 -14.38 -17.56 -53.43
CA THR A 17 -13.64 -16.64 -54.33
C THR A 17 -14.27 -15.25 -54.42
N THR A 18 -15.34 -14.98 -53.67
CA THR A 18 -16.04 -13.69 -53.64
C THR A 18 -15.23 -12.58 -52.98
N THR A 19 -15.53 -11.34 -53.38
CA THR A 19 -15.00 -10.13 -52.76
C THR A 19 -16.01 -9.54 -51.77
N VAL A 20 -15.55 -8.68 -50.86
CA VAL A 20 -16.41 -8.00 -49.88
C VAL A 20 -17.54 -7.19 -50.53
N ALA A 21 -17.32 -6.64 -51.73
CA ALA A 21 -18.37 -5.91 -52.47
C ALA A 21 -19.46 -6.86 -52.99
N GLU A 22 -19.08 -8.04 -53.47
CA GLU A 22 -19.99 -9.07 -53.95
C GLU A 22 -20.79 -9.70 -52.80
N GLU A 23 -20.16 -9.93 -51.65
CA GLU A 23 -20.87 -10.40 -50.46
C GLU A 23 -21.90 -9.38 -49.95
N LYS A 24 -21.61 -8.08 -50.05
CA LYS A 24 -22.60 -7.03 -49.74
C LYS A 24 -23.80 -7.09 -50.69
N THR A 25 -23.59 -7.39 -51.96
CA THR A 25 -24.71 -7.56 -52.91
C THR A 25 -25.53 -8.81 -52.60
N LEU A 26 -24.90 -9.93 -52.21
CA LEU A 26 -25.64 -11.11 -51.72
C LEU A 26 -26.45 -10.77 -50.47
N GLN A 27 -25.84 -10.10 -49.49
CA GLN A 27 -26.51 -9.67 -48.27
C GLN A 27 -27.70 -8.75 -48.56
N ALA A 28 -27.55 -7.78 -49.47
CA ALA A 28 -28.62 -6.88 -49.87
C ALA A 28 -29.78 -7.62 -50.57
N TYR A 29 -29.47 -8.59 -51.44
CA TYR A 29 -30.48 -9.41 -52.12
C TYR A 29 -31.27 -10.27 -51.11
N PHE A 30 -30.60 -10.99 -50.22
CA PHE A 30 -31.27 -11.86 -49.23
C PHE A 30 -31.95 -11.08 -48.09
N SER A 31 -31.70 -9.78 -47.95
CA SER A 31 -32.41 -8.89 -47.03
C SER A 31 -33.77 -8.42 -47.57
N GLN A 32 -34.10 -8.68 -48.85
CA GLN A 32 -35.38 -8.29 -49.44
C GLN A 32 -36.53 -9.19 -48.94
N GLU A 33 -37.76 -8.65 -48.93
CA GLU A 33 -38.95 -9.41 -48.51
C GLU A 33 -39.27 -10.56 -49.47
N SER A 34 -39.06 -10.36 -50.78
CA SER A 34 -39.30 -11.35 -51.84
C SER A 34 -37.99 -11.87 -52.45
N VAL A 35 -37.64 -13.12 -52.15
CA VAL A 35 -36.49 -13.84 -52.74
C VAL A 35 -37.03 -14.98 -53.62
N ALA A 36 -36.31 -15.33 -54.68
CA ALA A 36 -36.69 -16.46 -55.53
C ALA A 36 -36.79 -17.77 -54.71
N THR A 37 -37.83 -18.56 -54.97
CA THR A 37 -38.22 -19.73 -54.17
C THR A 37 -37.11 -20.77 -54.03
N HIS A 38 -36.29 -20.99 -55.06
CA HIS A 38 -35.19 -21.96 -55.02
C HIS A 38 -33.95 -21.46 -54.23
N LEU A 39 -33.84 -20.14 -54.03
CA LEU A 39 -32.75 -19.51 -53.29
C LEU A 39 -33.12 -19.21 -51.83
N GLU A 40 -34.40 -19.33 -51.47
CA GLU A 40 -34.91 -19.03 -50.13
C GLU A 40 -34.21 -19.84 -49.03
N GLN A 41 -33.78 -21.06 -49.33
CA GLN A 41 -33.00 -21.91 -48.42
C GLN A 41 -31.69 -21.29 -47.94
N TYR A 42 -31.07 -20.39 -48.72
CA TYR A 42 -29.79 -19.77 -48.39
C TYR A 42 -29.93 -18.47 -47.60
N ARG A 43 -31.15 -17.93 -47.50
CA ARG A 43 -31.46 -16.67 -46.81
C ARG A 43 -30.96 -16.61 -45.35
N PRO A 44 -31.02 -17.68 -44.53
CA PRO A 44 -30.49 -17.64 -43.16
C PRO A 44 -28.98 -17.35 -43.09
N MET A 45 -28.20 -17.74 -44.10
CA MET A 45 -26.74 -17.54 -44.12
C MET A 45 -26.36 -16.05 -44.14
N PHE A 46 -27.18 -15.21 -44.81
CA PHE A 46 -26.88 -13.78 -44.99
C PHE A 46 -27.62 -12.88 -44.00
N ASN A 47 -28.72 -13.35 -43.40
CA ASN A 47 -29.56 -12.57 -42.49
C ASN A 47 -29.29 -12.80 -40.99
N TYR A 48 -28.56 -13.86 -40.62
CA TYR A 48 -28.30 -14.19 -39.20
C TYR A 48 -27.65 -13.06 -38.41
N PHE A 49 -26.65 -12.39 -39.01
CA PHE A 49 -25.92 -11.30 -38.36
C PHE A 49 -26.76 -10.05 -38.16
N SER A 50 -27.81 -9.84 -38.95
CA SER A 50 -28.74 -8.71 -38.79
C SER A 50 -29.50 -8.84 -37.47
N SER A 51 -30.00 -10.04 -37.17
CA SER A 51 -30.71 -10.35 -35.91
C SER A 51 -29.76 -10.44 -34.71
N ALA A 52 -28.59 -11.06 -34.87
CA ALA A 52 -27.62 -11.23 -33.79
C ALA A 52 -26.99 -9.91 -33.32
N LYS A 53 -26.95 -8.88 -34.17
CA LYS A 53 -26.44 -7.54 -33.81
C LYS A 53 -27.29 -6.85 -32.74
N ASP A 54 -28.56 -7.19 -32.64
CA ASP A 54 -29.48 -6.64 -31.65
C ASP A 54 -29.40 -7.38 -30.30
N GLU A 55 -28.73 -8.54 -30.24
CA GLU A 55 -28.48 -9.26 -28.99
C GLU A 55 -27.43 -8.51 -28.14
N LYS A 56 -27.92 -7.70 -27.21
CA LYS A 56 -27.08 -7.04 -26.20
C LYS A 56 -27.11 -7.82 -24.90
N TYR A 57 -25.93 -8.08 -24.33
CA TYR A 57 -25.81 -8.61 -22.98
C TYR A 57 -26.24 -7.55 -21.96
N THR A 58 -27.48 -7.63 -21.48
CA THR A 58 -28.10 -6.66 -20.57
C THR A 58 -27.93 -6.98 -19.08
N ARG A 59 -27.25 -8.08 -18.74
CA ARG A 59 -27.04 -8.44 -17.33
C ARG A 59 -25.89 -7.65 -16.73
N GLN A 60 -26.11 -7.17 -15.52
CA GLN A 60 -25.04 -6.59 -14.71
C GLN A 60 -24.06 -7.71 -14.36
N VAL A 61 -22.81 -7.58 -14.83
CA VAL A 61 -21.72 -8.48 -14.45
C VAL A 61 -21.28 -8.11 -13.04
N PRO A 62 -21.35 -9.01 -12.04
CA PRO A 62 -20.88 -8.71 -10.69
C PRO A 62 -19.34 -8.64 -10.70
N LEU A 63 -18.80 -7.44 -10.89
CA LEU A 63 -17.37 -7.18 -10.77
C LEU A 63 -17.00 -7.08 -9.28
N LYS A 64 -16.12 -7.96 -8.80
CA LYS A 64 -15.53 -7.81 -7.46
C LYS A 64 -14.43 -6.74 -7.52
N PRO A 65 -14.58 -5.60 -6.82
CA PRO A 65 -13.54 -4.58 -6.81
C PRO A 65 -12.30 -5.07 -6.06
N ARG A 66 -11.11 -4.79 -6.60
CA ARG A 66 -9.84 -5.07 -5.93
C ARG A 66 -9.58 -4.02 -4.85
N LYS A 67 -9.43 -4.46 -3.60
CA LYS A 67 -9.06 -3.58 -2.48
C LYS A 67 -7.56 -3.25 -2.55
N ASN A 68 -7.24 -1.96 -2.61
CA ASN A 68 -5.85 -1.48 -2.63
C ASN A 68 -5.46 -0.91 -1.26
N TYR A 69 -4.87 -1.75 -0.41
CA TYR A 69 -4.44 -1.38 0.94
C TYR A 69 -3.20 -0.46 0.95
N TYR A 70 -2.45 -0.37 -0.15
CA TYR A 70 -1.27 0.49 -0.24
C TYR A 70 -1.61 1.98 -0.03
N LYS A 71 -2.85 2.40 -0.34
CA LYS A 71 -3.34 3.76 -0.04
C LYS A 71 -3.29 4.12 1.44
N TRP A 72 -3.42 3.13 2.32
CA TRP A 72 -3.41 3.34 3.78
C TRP A 72 -2.00 3.37 4.38
N ILE A 73 -0.97 2.93 3.64
CA ILE A 73 0.42 2.93 4.15
C ILE A 73 0.91 4.36 4.38
N SER A 74 0.58 5.28 3.47
CA SER A 74 0.95 6.70 3.63
C SER A 74 0.31 7.31 4.88
N VAL A 75 -0.97 6.98 5.14
CA VAL A 75 -1.69 7.44 6.34
C VAL A 75 -1.07 6.85 7.60
N ALA A 76 -0.77 5.55 7.62
CA ALA A 76 -0.12 4.89 8.75
C ALA A 76 1.26 5.49 9.07
N ALA A 77 2.07 5.80 8.05
CA ALA A 77 3.40 6.39 8.25
C ALA A 77 3.33 7.77 8.93
N VAL A 78 2.39 8.62 8.54
CA VAL A 78 2.20 9.94 9.16
C VAL A 78 1.79 9.80 10.63
N VAL A 79 0.89 8.87 10.93
CA VAL A 79 0.45 8.62 12.32
C VAL A 79 1.62 8.13 13.18
N VAL A 80 2.43 7.18 12.69
CA VAL A 80 3.60 6.67 13.44
C VAL A 80 4.63 7.77 13.68
N LEU A 81 4.91 8.61 12.68
CA LEU A 81 5.88 9.70 12.83
C LEU A 81 5.40 10.77 13.81
N THR A 82 4.15 11.19 13.72
CA THR A 82 3.58 12.19 14.65
C THR A 82 3.56 11.67 16.09
N PHE A 83 3.16 10.42 16.30
CA PHE A 83 3.18 9.78 17.61
C PHE A 83 4.62 9.64 18.15
N GLY A 84 5.56 9.21 17.31
CA GLY A 84 6.97 9.07 17.66
C GLY A 84 7.64 10.40 18.01
N LEU A 85 7.32 11.49 17.31
CA LEU A 85 7.84 12.83 17.61
C LEU A 85 7.23 13.39 18.90
N TYR A 86 5.92 13.23 19.09
CA TYR A 86 5.22 13.75 20.27
C TYR A 86 5.68 13.06 21.56
N PHE A 87 5.65 11.72 21.63
CA PHE A 87 6.04 10.97 22.82
C PHE A 87 7.56 10.74 22.94
N GLY A 88 8.29 10.72 21.82
CA GLY A 88 9.72 10.43 21.82
C GLY A 88 10.58 11.54 22.40
N ASN A 89 10.11 12.79 22.39
CA ASN A 89 10.86 13.91 22.95
C ASN A 89 10.91 13.84 24.49
N GLU A 90 9.75 13.63 25.12
CA GLU A 90 9.64 13.49 26.58
C GLU A 90 10.43 12.28 27.11
N TYR A 91 10.38 11.15 26.41
CA TYR A 91 11.19 9.97 26.74
C TYR A 91 12.69 10.28 26.74
N ARG A 92 13.16 11.07 25.75
CA ARG A 92 14.58 11.42 25.60
C ARG A 92 15.05 12.34 26.73
N GLU A 93 14.24 13.34 27.09
CA GLU A 93 14.55 14.25 28.19
C GLU A 93 14.56 13.54 29.55
N ARG A 94 13.59 12.65 29.80
CA ARG A 94 13.60 11.82 31.01
C ARG A 94 14.85 10.95 31.10
N LYS A 95 15.29 10.34 30.00
CA LYS A 95 16.51 9.53 29.97
C LYS A 95 17.78 10.35 30.20
N LYS A 96 17.87 11.56 29.63
CA LYS A 96 18.98 12.47 29.91
C LYS A 96 19.03 12.90 31.37
N ALA A 97 17.88 13.26 31.95
CA ALA A 97 17.78 13.66 33.35
C ALA A 97 18.16 12.51 34.30
N GLU A 98 17.71 11.28 34.00
CA GLU A 98 18.08 10.08 34.76
C GLU A 98 19.59 9.82 34.70
N TYR A 99 20.19 9.94 33.51
CA TYR A 99 21.64 9.77 33.34
C TYR A 99 22.44 10.83 34.10
N ALA A 100 22.09 12.11 33.96
CA ALA A 100 22.75 13.20 34.69
C ALA A 100 22.60 13.04 36.21
N TYR A 101 21.42 12.64 36.68
CA TYR A 101 21.18 12.35 38.09
C TYR A 101 22.11 11.23 38.61
N GLN A 102 22.24 10.13 37.86
CA GLN A 102 23.12 9.03 38.26
C GLN A 102 24.59 9.46 38.34
N GLU A 103 25.09 10.22 37.36
CA GLU A 103 26.47 10.73 37.39
C GLU A 103 26.71 11.69 38.56
N THR A 104 25.79 12.62 38.81
CA THR A 104 25.90 13.52 39.97
C THR A 104 25.87 12.76 41.28
N LYS A 105 25.00 11.75 41.42
CA LYS A 105 24.91 10.91 42.62
C LYS A 105 26.24 10.20 42.90
N LYS A 106 26.87 9.60 41.89
CA LYS A 106 28.20 8.98 42.04
C LYS A 106 29.25 9.98 42.51
N ALA A 107 29.27 11.18 41.91
CA ALA A 107 30.20 12.23 42.32
C ALA A 107 29.99 12.66 43.78
N PHE A 108 28.73 12.82 44.20
CA PHE A 108 28.39 13.12 45.59
C PHE A 108 28.76 12.00 46.56
N GLU A 109 28.58 10.74 46.19
CA GLU A 109 28.99 9.59 46.99
C GLU A 109 30.50 9.62 47.26
N LEU A 110 31.32 9.90 46.22
CA LEU A 110 32.77 10.05 46.37
C LEU A 110 33.16 11.24 47.26
N LEU A 111 32.45 12.36 47.15
CA LEU A 111 32.68 13.53 48.01
C LEU A 111 32.33 13.22 49.47
N ALA A 112 31.20 12.56 49.71
CA ALA A 112 30.76 12.17 51.04
C ALA A 112 31.76 11.20 51.70
N GLU A 113 32.28 10.24 50.92
CA GLU A 113 33.31 9.32 51.41
C GLU A 113 34.60 10.05 51.80
N ASN A 114 35.09 10.95 50.94
CA ASN A 114 36.28 11.76 51.24
C ASN A 114 36.08 12.70 52.42
N PHE A 115 34.89 13.29 52.56
CA PHE A 115 34.52 14.13 53.69
C PHE A 115 34.52 13.33 55.00
N GLY A 116 33.91 12.14 55.00
CA GLY A 116 33.92 11.21 56.14
C GLY A 116 35.35 10.91 56.62
N ARG A 117 36.23 10.48 55.70
CA ARG A 117 37.65 10.25 56.01
C ARG A 117 38.37 11.51 56.53
N GLY A 118 38.02 12.68 56.01
CA GLY A 118 38.56 13.96 56.48
C GLY A 118 38.16 14.27 57.93
N THR A 119 36.88 14.10 58.25
CA THR A 119 36.37 14.34 59.61
C THR A 119 36.96 13.39 60.65
N GLU A 120 37.17 12.12 60.31
CA GLU A 120 37.81 11.13 61.16
C GLU A 120 39.26 11.53 61.51
N LYS A 121 40.04 11.96 60.51
CA LYS A 121 41.40 12.46 60.74
C LYS A 121 41.44 13.69 61.63
N VAL A 122 40.49 14.62 61.46
CA VAL A 122 40.37 15.81 62.32
C VAL A 122 40.00 15.43 63.75
N ALA A 123 39.13 14.43 63.94
CA ALA A 123 38.80 13.90 65.26
C ALA A 123 40.05 13.34 65.97
N HIS A 124 40.86 12.54 65.28
CA HIS A 124 42.13 12.03 65.84
C HIS A 124 43.12 13.15 66.19
N LEU A 125 43.22 14.20 65.37
CA LEU A 125 44.06 15.36 65.69
C LEU A 125 43.60 16.06 66.97
N LYS A 126 42.29 16.17 67.19
CA LYS A 126 41.72 16.76 68.42
C LYS A 126 42.05 15.91 69.65
N GLU A 127 41.93 14.59 69.57
CA GLU A 127 42.32 13.66 70.65
C GLU A 127 43.81 13.77 70.97
N PHE A 128 44.67 13.82 69.94
CA PHE A 128 46.11 14.02 70.12
C PHE A 128 46.44 15.35 70.81
N GLN A 129 45.78 16.44 70.41
CA GLN A 129 45.94 17.75 71.06
C GLN A 129 45.55 17.70 72.55
N ILE A 130 44.41 17.08 72.87
CA ILE A 130 43.95 16.90 74.25
C ILE A 130 44.97 16.10 75.06
N ALA A 131 45.46 14.98 74.53
CA ALA A 131 46.46 14.15 75.19
C ALA A 131 47.78 14.92 75.43
N LYS A 132 48.27 15.65 74.43
CA LYS A 132 49.46 16.50 74.54
C LYS A 132 49.29 17.56 75.62
N GLN A 133 48.15 18.25 75.65
CA GLN A 133 47.87 19.30 76.62
C GLN A 133 47.76 18.75 78.05
N LYS A 134 47.18 17.56 78.21
CA LYS A 134 47.13 16.85 79.50
C LYS A 134 48.52 16.48 80.02
N ILE A 135 49.45 16.05 79.15
CA ILE A 135 50.84 15.76 79.54
C ILE A 135 51.58 17.05 79.92
N TYR A 136 51.41 18.12 79.13
CA TYR A 136 52.11 19.39 79.35
C TYR A 136 51.68 20.11 80.62
N ASN A 137 50.38 20.10 80.95
CA ASN A 137 49.82 20.79 82.12
C ASN A 137 49.94 20.00 83.44
N ASN A 138 50.47 18.78 83.41
CA ASN A 138 50.61 17.89 84.58
C ASN A 138 52.08 17.72 85.03
N ASN A 139 52.95 18.59 84.52
CA ASN A 139 54.28 18.94 85.04
C ASN A 139 54.23 20.40 85.53
#